data_AF-A0A0Q7PX90-F1
#
_entry.id   AF-A0A0Q7PX90-F1
#
_cell.length_a   1.000
_cell.length_b   1.000
_cell.length_c   1.000
_cell.angle_alpha   90.00
_cell.angle_beta   90.00
_cell.angle_gamma   90.00
#
_symmetry.space_group_name_H-M   'P 1'
#
loop_
_entity.id
_entity.type
_entity.pdbx_description
1 polymer ?
#
loop_
_entity_poly.entity_id
_entity_poly.type
_entity_poly.pdbx_seq_one_letter_code
_entity_poly.pdbx_strand_id
1 'polypeptide(L)'
;METEKKKSTTLMINGRAREWNDKEISFEELVGLAYPNPPQGSNIEYTITFRRGNGNKPEGSLKAGQSVKVKEGMIFDVTPTDLS
;
A
#
# COMPACT_ATOMS: atom_id res chain seq x y z
N MET A 1 27.04 10.92 16.27
CA MET A 1 26.03 11.10 15.21
C MET A 1 24.83 10.24 15.63
N GLU A 2 23.79 10.85 16.16
CA GLU A 2 22.57 10.13 16.53
C GLU A 2 21.90 9.67 15.24
N THR A 3 21.84 8.36 15.02
CA THR A 3 21.03 7.77 13.96
C THR A 3 19.58 8.04 14.33
N GLU A 4 18.94 9.01 13.68
CA GLU A 4 17.49 9.18 13.75
C GLU A 4 16.85 7.83 13.41
N LYS A 5 16.30 7.16 14.41
CA LYS A 5 15.52 5.92 14.22
C LYS A 5 14.33 6.31 13.35
N LYS A 6 14.44 6.13 12.03
CA LYS A 6 13.28 6.17 11.13
C LYS A 6 12.27 5.20 11.73
N LYS A 7 11.12 5.71 12.17
CA LYS A 7 10.05 4.89 12.72
C LYS A 7 9.51 4.06 11.56
N SER A 8 10.01 2.84 11.40
CA SER A 8 9.39 1.88 10.50
C SER A 8 8.03 1.49 11.07
N THR A 9 7.05 1.44 10.19
CA THR A 9 5.67 1.05 10.47
C THR A 9 5.43 -0.27 9.76
N THR A 10 4.78 -1.23 10.42
CA THR A 10 4.42 -2.48 9.76
C THR A 10 3.06 -2.35 9.09
N LEU A 11 3.03 -2.55 7.77
CA LEU A 11 1.82 -2.58 6.96
C LEU A 11 1.52 -4.04 6.57
N MET A 12 0.25 -4.43 6.55
CA MET A 12 -0.16 -5.71 5.99
C MET A 12 -0.61 -5.49 4.55
N ILE A 13 0.11 -6.02 3.57
CA ILE A 13 -0.21 -5.90 2.15
C ILE A 13 -0.56 -7.29 1.62
N ASN A 14 -1.80 -7.50 1.16
CA ASN A 14 -2.32 -8.81 0.74
C ASN A 14 -2.03 -9.92 1.76
N GLY A 15 -2.22 -9.62 3.05
CA GLY A 15 -1.98 -10.53 4.17
C GLY A 15 -0.50 -10.72 4.56
N ARG A 16 0.45 -10.04 3.91
CA ARG A 16 1.89 -10.12 4.24
C ARG A 16 2.36 -8.87 4.96
N ALA A 17 3.02 -9.03 6.10
CA ALA A 17 3.66 -7.93 6.81
C ALA A 17 4.83 -7.36 6.00
N ARG A 18 4.88 -6.04 5.86
CA ARG A 18 5.92 -5.27 5.16
C ARG A 18 6.29 -4.07 6.01
N GLU A 19 7.59 -3.85 6.19
CA GLU A 19 8.08 -2.65 6.86
C GLU A 19 8.05 -1.47 5.90
N TRP A 20 7.55 -0.34 6.39
CA TRP A 20 7.48 0.92 5.66
C TRP A 20 8.12 2.04 6.45
N ASN A 21 9.03 2.79 5.81
CA ASN A 21 9.86 3.77 6.51
C ASN A 21 9.39 5.23 6.33
N ASP A 22 8.32 5.45 5.57
CA ASP A 22 7.75 6.76 5.32
C ASP A 22 6.38 6.94 6.02
N LYS A 23 5.91 8.18 6.12
CA LYS A 23 4.62 8.54 6.72
C LYS A 23 3.45 8.31 5.76
N GLU A 24 3.73 8.25 4.47
CA GLU A 24 2.75 8.07 3.40
C GLU A 24 3.18 6.94 2.48
N ILE A 25 2.22 6.27 1.86
CA ILE A 25 2.47 5.28 0.82
C ILE A 25 1.57 5.58 -0.38
N SER A 26 2.15 5.49 -1.57
CA SER A 26 1.45 5.72 -2.84
C SER A 26 0.85 4.43 -3.40
N PHE A 27 -0.04 4.62 -4.37
CA PHE A 27 -0.61 3.53 -5.15
C PHE A 27 0.48 2.68 -5.82
N GLU A 28 1.45 3.32 -6.48
CA GLU A 28 2.51 2.63 -7.21
C GLU A 28 3.44 1.82 -6.29
N GLU A 29 3.75 2.36 -5.11
CA GLU A 29 4.55 1.64 -4.10
C GLU A 29 3.83 0.40 -3.57
N LEU A 30 2.52 0.50 -3.31
CA LEU A 30 1.72 -0.65 -2.89
C LEU A 30 1.66 -1.73 -3.97
N VAL A 31 1.49 -1.35 -5.23
CA VAL A 31 1.53 -2.30 -6.36
C VAL A 31 2.89 -2.98 -6.44
N GLY A 32 3.99 -2.23 -6.38
CA GLY A 32 5.35 -2.79 -6.41
C GLY A 32 5.65 -3.72 -5.23
N LEU A 33 5.13 -3.42 -4.04
CA LEU A 33 5.27 -4.29 -2.86
C LEU A 33 4.43 -5.56 -2.96
N ALA A 34 3.21 -5.47 -3.48
CA ALA A 34 2.30 -6.60 -3.64
C ALA A 34 2.71 -7.53 -4.79
N TYR A 35 3.18 -6.95 -5.90
CA TYR A 35 3.50 -7.63 -7.15
C TYR A 35 4.89 -7.21 -7.66
N PRO A 36 5.98 -7.67 -7.02
CA PRO A 36 7.35 -7.37 -7.47
C PRO A 36 7.65 -7.95 -8.87
N ASN A 37 6.90 -8.98 -9.28
CA ASN A 37 6.87 -9.48 -10.64
C ASN A 37 5.42 -9.35 -11.14
N PRO A 38 5.03 -8.20 -11.71
CA PRO A 38 3.65 -7.96 -12.10
C PRO A 38 3.21 -8.96 -13.18
N PRO A 39 1.94 -9.39 -13.17
CA PRO A 39 1.40 -10.22 -14.23
C PRO A 39 1.61 -9.56 -15.60
N GLN A 40 2.09 -10.34 -16.56
CA GLN A 40 2.32 -9.88 -17.93
C GLN A 40 0.97 -9.91 -18.69
N GLY A 41 0.21 -8.83 -18.58
CA GLY A 41 -1.00 -8.58 -19.36
C GLY A 41 -1.03 -7.13 -19.79
N SER A 42 -1.39 -6.85 -21.03
CA SER A 42 -1.41 -5.48 -21.57
C SER A 42 -2.55 -4.61 -21.01
N ASN A 43 -3.49 -5.18 -20.24
CA ASN A 43 -4.68 -4.48 -19.76
C ASN A 43 -5.05 -4.83 -18.29
N ILE A 44 -4.07 -4.79 -17.39
CA ILE A 44 -4.30 -5.02 -15.96
C ILE A 44 -4.40 -3.67 -15.24
N GLU A 45 -5.54 -3.41 -14.62
CA GLU A 45 -5.74 -2.28 -13.70
C GLU A 45 -5.65 -2.74 -12.26
N TYR A 46 -5.02 -1.98 -11.37
CA TYR A 46 -4.97 -2.33 -9.95
C TYR A 46 -6.01 -1.54 -9.17
N THR A 47 -6.77 -2.25 -8.34
CA THR A 47 -7.63 -1.65 -7.31
C THR A 47 -6.98 -1.84 -5.95
N ILE A 48 -6.83 -0.75 -5.20
CA ILE A 48 -6.29 -0.79 -3.85
C ILE A 48 -7.37 -0.36 -2.88
N THR A 49 -7.64 -1.20 -1.88
CA THR A 49 -8.42 -0.82 -0.70
C THR A 49 -7.57 -0.86 0.54
N PHE A 50 -7.84 0.02 1.49
CA PHE A 50 -7.19 0.01 2.78
C PHE A 50 -8.20 -0.03 3.91
N ARG A 51 -7.79 -0.60 5.04
CA ARG A 51 -8.55 -0.65 6.29
C ARG A 51 -7.62 -0.38 7.48
N ARG A 52 -8.24 -0.06 8.63
CA ARG A 52 -7.55 0.48 9.81
C ARG A 52 -6.77 1.75 9.51
N GLY A 53 -7.29 2.59 8.61
CA GLY A 53 -6.69 3.86 8.23
C GLY A 53 -6.60 4.89 9.35
N ASN A 54 -5.93 5.99 9.06
CA ASN A 54 -5.63 7.02 10.06
C ASN A 54 -6.81 7.99 10.29
N GLY A 55 -7.00 8.41 11.54
CA GLY A 55 -8.02 9.40 11.94
C GLY A 55 -9.45 8.98 11.58
N ASN A 56 -10.18 9.89 10.92
CA ASN A 56 -11.59 9.70 10.54
C ASN A 56 -11.79 8.90 9.23
N LYS A 57 -10.72 8.33 8.66
CA LYS A 57 -10.78 7.50 7.45
C LYS A 57 -10.33 6.08 7.79
N PRO A 58 -11.16 5.28 8.47
CA PRO A 58 -10.79 3.93 8.89
C PRO A 58 -10.65 2.97 7.70
N GLU A 59 -11.28 3.28 6.57
CA GLU A 59 -11.23 2.49 5.34
C GLU A 59 -11.41 3.37 4.10
N GLY A 60 -11.05 2.85 2.93
CA GLY A 60 -11.21 3.54 1.65
C GLY A 60 -10.48 2.84 0.52
N SER A 61 -10.42 3.51 -0.64
CA SER A 61 -9.68 3.04 -1.82
C SER A 61 -8.62 4.04 -2.26
N LEU A 62 -7.56 3.54 -2.86
CA LEU A 62 -6.51 4.34 -3.50
C LEU A 62 -6.56 4.14 -5.02
N LYS A 63 -6.57 5.23 -5.77
CA LYS A 63 -6.43 5.24 -7.24
C LYS A 63 -4.99 5.58 -7.64
N ALA A 64 -4.64 5.32 -8.91
CA ALA A 64 -3.36 5.73 -9.48
C ALA A 64 -3.09 7.23 -9.24
N GLY A 65 -1.86 7.55 -8.84
CA GLY A 65 -1.44 8.91 -8.47
C GLY A 65 -1.90 9.39 -7.10
N GLN A 66 -2.62 8.58 -6.31
CA GLN A 66 -3.00 8.91 -4.94
C GLN A 66 -2.05 8.29 -3.90
N SER A 67 -1.98 8.93 -2.73
CA SER A 67 -1.26 8.46 -1.56
C SER A 67 -2.12 8.55 -0.30
N VAL A 68 -1.75 7.80 0.73
CA VAL A 68 -2.40 7.85 2.05
C VAL A 68 -1.38 7.82 3.17
N LYS A 69 -1.68 8.54 4.25
CA LYS A 69 -0.91 8.47 5.49
C LYS A 69 -1.05 7.11 6.14
N VAL A 70 0.09 6.50 6.43
CA VAL A 70 0.16 5.18 7.04
C VAL A 70 0.30 5.26 8.56
N LYS A 71 -0.15 4.20 9.23
CA LYS A 71 0.10 3.95 10.65
C LYS A 71 0.22 2.45 10.90
N GLU A 72 0.73 2.11 12.08
CA GLU A 72 0.99 0.73 12.49
C GLU A 72 -0.24 -0.16 12.33
N GLY A 73 -0.05 -1.30 11.68
CA GLY A 73 -1.09 -2.29 11.45
C GLY A 73 -2.18 -1.89 10.44
N MET A 74 -1.94 -0.87 9.61
CA MET A 74 -2.78 -0.63 8.43
C MET A 74 -2.71 -1.82 7.49
N ILE A 75 -3.86 -2.13 6.88
CA ILE A 75 -3.98 -3.27 5.97
C ILE A 75 -4.38 -2.73 4.60
N PHE A 76 -3.68 -3.19 3.58
CA PHE A 76 -3.90 -2.89 2.18
C PHE A 76 -4.17 -4.18 1.43
N ASP A 77 -5.23 -4.16 0.65
CA ASP A 77 -5.59 -5.22 -0.26
C ASP A 77 -5.43 -4.65 -1.68
N VAL A 78 -4.51 -5.24 -2.45
CA VAL A 78 -4.12 -4.83 -3.80
C VAL A 78 -4.57 -5.92 -4.75
N THR A 79 -5.53 -5.60 -5.61
CA THR A 79 -6.16 -6.56 -6.52
C THR A 79 -5.88 -6.16 -7.97
N PRO A 80 -5.25 -7.00 -8.79
CA PRO A 80 -5.20 -6.83 -10.23
C PRO A 80 -6.57 -7.21 -10.81
N THR A 81 -7.13 -6.31 -11.58
CA THR A 81 -8.33 -6.48 -12.39
C THR A 81 -7.89 -6.59 -13.83
N ASP A 82 -8.14 -7.75 -14.44
CA ASP A 82 -7.99 -7.91 -15.88
C ASP A 82 -9.17 -7.21 -16.57
N LEU A 83 -8.87 -6.24 -17.42
CA LEU A 83 -9.87 -5.47 -18.18
C LEU A 83 -10.09 -6.08 -19.59
N SER A 84 -9.72 -7.35 -19.79
CA SER A 84 -9.79 -8.05 -21.08
C SER A 84 -11.20 -8.52 -21.43
#